data_AF-A0A8I1NQ30-F1
#
_entry.id   AF-A0A8I1NQ30-F1
#
_cell.length_a   1.000
_cell.length_b   1.000
_cell.length_c   1.000
_cell.angle_alpha   90.00
_cell.angle_beta   90.00
_cell.angle_gamma   90.00
#
_symmetry.space_group_name_H-M   'P 1'
#
loop_
_entity.id
_entity.type
_entity.pdbx_description
1 polymer ?
#
loop_
_entity_poly.entity_id
_entity_poly.type
_entity_poly.pdbx_seq_one_letter_code
_entity_poly.pdbx_strand_id
1 'polypeptide(L)'
;MATSKTSKSKTASSRPPARSASARARTAAASGGQGQNCAVINPYALAELVAGQPIPWNEVPDVPRVLEQVLATPYEELFDPKFGGPLYIGMALDANLKLVPQRSPLLDLPPRGEGNDATGGGLESVDQYATLAALARAGALKSILDWPILCADLSRFARLQVVLRLPPALRDLQLGNALSADVVRAITVDTHLVKQLAVTGWTPPGAHWAASGDFFNETAEFFDPVQGAVANCYYIAALSAVAWATPFRLAHQTRATGPSQAQFNDQISFCEPDSGGTLDRAIQVTEAVPLTAGGYPIYCRSSESGESWPAIYEKAYAKLKTGTATDMPDITQTAWGDCVWATAQLNGGTRHYYNTADHSADELWQLLRSNCLSYRTFNPMTAWTYSTGDAAPDHVDYASAHVVGSHCYTVLGWAYARCRRWIVLRNPWGNTEATASVLDATISMYDVSWWRPITLKTTDGVFAMEIGAFKKYFAGFGTAH
;
A
#
# COMPACT_ATOMS: atom_id res chain seq x y z
N MET A 1 -55.51 -58.39 56.27
CA MET A 1 -54.04 -58.52 56.39
C MET A 1 -53.41 -57.57 55.38
N ALA A 2 -53.04 -56.38 55.85
CA ALA A 2 -51.64 -55.95 56.09
C ALA A 2 -51.13 -55.11 54.89
N THR A 3 -51.53 -53.84 54.83
CA THR A 3 -50.76 -52.63 55.24
C THR A 3 -49.61 -52.26 54.29
N SER A 4 -49.83 -51.16 53.57
CA SER A 4 -48.87 -50.44 52.74
C SER A 4 -47.71 -49.87 53.56
N LYS A 5 -46.50 -49.94 53.00
CA LYS A 5 -45.34 -49.17 53.47
C LYS A 5 -44.96 -48.09 52.47
N THR A 6 -44.87 -46.88 52.99
CA THR A 6 -44.24 -45.68 52.42
C THR A 6 -42.71 -45.81 52.38
N SER A 7 -42.05 -45.30 51.34
CA SER A 7 -40.76 -44.62 51.50
C SER A 7 -40.38 -43.70 50.33
N LYS A 8 -40.35 -42.41 50.65
CA LYS A 8 -39.39 -41.34 50.29
C LYS A 8 -39.05 -41.04 48.82
N SER A 9 -39.41 -39.82 48.45
CA SER A 9 -38.89 -39.03 47.34
C SER A 9 -37.40 -38.71 47.50
N LYS A 10 -36.68 -38.75 46.37
CA LYS A 10 -35.46 -37.97 46.13
C LYS A 10 -35.59 -37.34 44.74
N THR A 11 -35.59 -36.02 44.73
CA THR A 11 -35.50 -35.14 43.57
C THR A 11 -34.12 -35.25 42.92
N ALA A 12 -34.07 -35.42 41.60
CA ALA A 12 -32.89 -35.13 40.79
C ALA A 12 -33.33 -34.55 39.44
N SER A 13 -32.77 -33.38 39.16
CA SER A 13 -32.97 -32.49 38.01
C SER A 13 -32.71 -33.21 36.67
N SER A 14 -33.61 -32.96 35.71
CA SER A 14 -33.50 -33.41 34.32
C SER A 14 -32.56 -32.50 33.53
N ARG A 15 -31.54 -33.11 32.92
CA ARG A 15 -30.71 -32.54 31.85
C ARG A 15 -30.94 -33.39 30.60
N PRO A 16 -31.34 -32.84 29.44
CA PRO A 16 -31.60 -33.65 28.25
C PRO A 16 -30.30 -34.12 27.59
N PRO A 17 -30.33 -35.25 26.85
CA PRO A 17 -29.13 -35.97 26.42
C PRO A 17 -28.46 -35.34 25.21
N ALA A 18 -27.13 -35.48 25.17
CA ALA A 18 -26.26 -35.11 24.07
C ALA A 18 -26.64 -35.84 22.78
N ARG A 19 -26.81 -35.06 21.69
CA ARG A 19 -26.89 -35.60 20.33
C ARG A 19 -25.50 -35.68 19.73
N SER A 20 -25.26 -36.84 19.12
CA SER A 20 -24.03 -37.34 18.57
C SER A 20 -23.47 -36.50 17.42
N ALA A 21 -22.15 -36.29 17.48
CA ALA A 21 -21.33 -35.90 16.37
C ALA A 21 -21.19 -37.07 15.38
N SER A 22 -21.53 -36.85 14.12
CA SER A 22 -20.73 -37.23 12.92
C SER A 22 -21.63 -37.33 11.69
N ALA A 23 -21.70 -36.25 10.92
CA ALA A 23 -21.89 -36.25 9.47
C ALA A 23 -21.82 -34.80 8.98
N ARG A 24 -20.71 -34.11 9.24
CA ARG A 24 -20.36 -32.92 8.45
C ARG A 24 -19.70 -33.43 7.18
N ALA A 25 -20.41 -33.27 6.07
CA ALA A 25 -19.82 -33.32 4.75
C ALA A 25 -18.58 -32.40 4.74
N ARG A 26 -17.46 -32.97 4.33
CA ARG A 26 -16.20 -32.26 4.10
C ARG A 26 -16.41 -31.30 2.93
N THR A 27 -16.85 -30.08 3.19
CA THR A 27 -16.47 -28.95 2.35
C THR A 27 -15.00 -28.69 2.62
N ALA A 28 -14.19 -28.75 1.56
CA ALA A 28 -12.76 -28.51 1.60
C ALA A 28 -12.49 -27.20 2.35
N ALA A 29 -11.78 -27.30 3.48
CA ALA A 29 -11.11 -26.16 4.06
C ALA A 29 -10.16 -25.63 2.99
N ALA A 30 -10.35 -24.39 2.55
CA ALA A 30 -9.43 -23.71 1.65
C ALA A 30 -8.09 -23.55 2.38
N SER A 31 -7.20 -24.53 2.22
CA SER A 31 -5.78 -24.40 2.52
C SER A 31 -5.12 -23.61 1.38
N GLY A 32 -5.39 -22.31 1.32
CA GLY A 32 -4.66 -21.37 0.46
C GLY A 32 -3.67 -20.60 1.31
N GLY A 33 -2.41 -20.50 0.88
CA GLY A 33 -1.37 -19.74 1.59
C GLY A 33 -1.76 -18.27 1.82
N GLN A 34 -1.10 -17.61 2.77
CA GLN A 34 -1.23 -16.16 2.97
C GLN A 34 -0.62 -15.42 1.77
N GLY A 35 -1.27 -14.35 1.31
CA GLY A 35 -0.68 -13.41 0.37
C GLY A 35 0.56 -12.76 0.98
N GLN A 36 1.52 -12.36 0.15
CA GLN A 36 2.70 -11.71 0.69
C GLN A 36 2.37 -10.27 1.12
N ASN A 37 3.03 -9.81 2.17
CA ASN A 37 2.90 -8.43 2.60
C ASN A 37 3.57 -7.49 1.60
N CYS A 38 2.89 -6.39 1.31
CA CYS A 38 3.32 -5.35 0.38
C CYS A 38 3.53 -4.03 1.14
N ALA A 39 4.48 -3.23 0.68
CA ALA A 39 4.84 -1.95 1.27
C ALA A 39 5.60 -1.12 0.25
N VAL A 40 4.98 -0.06 -0.24
CA VAL A 40 5.61 0.96 -1.07
C VAL A 40 4.87 2.27 -0.87
N ILE A 41 5.61 3.38 -0.78
CA ILE A 41 5.08 4.73 -0.58
C ILE A 41 4.66 5.32 -1.94
N ASN A 42 3.58 6.11 -1.96
CA ASN A 42 3.22 6.87 -3.15
C ASN A 42 4.32 7.91 -3.48
N PRO A 43 5.01 7.82 -4.65
CA PRO A 43 6.11 8.73 -5.00
C PRO A 43 5.66 10.19 -5.11
N TYR A 44 4.43 10.42 -5.57
CA TYR A 44 3.85 11.76 -5.72
C TYR A 44 3.65 12.41 -4.35
N ALA A 45 3.03 11.69 -3.42
CA ALA A 45 2.83 12.18 -2.06
C ALA A 45 4.14 12.34 -1.28
N LEU A 46 5.12 11.45 -1.49
CA LEU A 46 6.44 11.60 -0.90
C LEU A 46 7.18 12.83 -1.43
N ALA A 47 7.13 13.07 -2.74
CA ALA A 47 7.75 14.25 -3.34
C ALA A 47 7.09 15.55 -2.85
N GLU A 48 5.76 15.59 -2.70
CA GLU A 48 5.05 16.72 -2.09
C GLU A 48 5.49 16.96 -0.64
N LEU A 49 5.64 15.90 0.15
CA LEU A 49 6.11 15.99 1.53
C LEU A 49 7.54 16.50 1.62
N VAL A 50 8.45 16.02 0.76
CA VAL A 50 9.84 16.49 0.67
C VAL A 50 9.91 17.95 0.21
N ALA A 51 9.07 18.34 -0.75
CA ALA A 51 8.99 19.72 -1.22
C ALA A 51 8.31 20.67 -0.22
N GLY A 52 7.60 20.12 0.78
CA GLY A 52 6.83 20.88 1.77
C GLY A 52 5.56 21.55 1.22
N GLN A 53 5.17 21.23 -0.01
CA GLN A 53 4.03 21.83 -0.71
C GLN A 53 3.47 20.88 -1.79
N PRO A 54 2.20 21.02 -2.19
CA PRO A 54 1.64 20.26 -3.29
C PRO A 54 2.34 20.55 -4.61
N ILE A 55 2.39 19.55 -5.48
CA ILE A 55 2.93 19.67 -6.82
C ILE A 55 1.75 19.44 -7.79
N PRO A 56 1.50 20.34 -8.75
CA PRO A 56 0.41 20.17 -9.70
C PRO A 56 0.81 19.14 -10.76
N TRP A 57 0.79 17.84 -10.42
CA TRP A 57 1.32 16.76 -11.25
C TRP A 57 0.75 16.71 -12.67
N ASN A 58 -0.51 17.11 -12.85
CA ASN A 58 -1.17 17.16 -14.16
C ASN A 58 -0.62 18.28 -15.07
N GLU A 59 0.06 19.27 -14.50
CA GLU A 59 0.67 20.38 -15.22
C GLU A 59 2.19 20.20 -15.41
N VAL A 60 2.78 19.18 -14.76
CA VAL A 60 4.22 18.88 -14.87
C VAL A 60 4.52 18.21 -16.21
N PRO A 61 5.34 18.81 -17.10
CA PRO A 61 5.61 18.24 -18.42
C PRO A 61 6.47 16.96 -18.38
N ASP A 62 7.37 16.86 -17.38
CA ASP A 62 8.29 15.74 -17.21
C ASP A 62 8.28 15.30 -15.74
N VAL A 63 7.25 14.51 -15.40
CA VAL A 63 7.06 13.95 -14.06
C VAL A 63 8.25 13.09 -13.63
N PRO A 64 8.79 12.16 -14.45
CA PRO A 64 9.99 11.39 -14.11
C PRO A 64 11.13 12.27 -13.63
N ARG A 65 11.46 13.34 -14.38
CA ARG A 65 12.57 14.23 -14.03
C ARG A 65 12.37 14.93 -12.68
N VAL A 66 11.14 15.36 -12.37
CA VAL A 66 10.83 16.00 -11.08
C VAL A 66 10.98 15.00 -9.93
N LEU A 67 10.46 13.77 -10.10
CA LEU A 67 10.60 12.72 -9.08
C LEU A 67 12.07 12.38 -8.84
N GLU A 68 12.89 12.29 -9.89
CA GLU A 68 14.33 12.05 -9.76
C GLU A 68 15.05 13.13 -8.96
N GLN A 69 14.72 14.41 -9.22
CA GLN A 69 15.32 15.54 -8.53
C GLN A 69 14.93 15.58 -7.05
N VAL A 70 13.65 15.43 -6.77
CA VAL A 70 13.10 15.56 -5.41
C VAL A 70 13.47 14.35 -4.55
N LEU A 71 13.43 13.14 -5.12
CA LEU A 71 13.67 11.89 -4.40
C LEU A 71 15.12 11.39 -4.53
N ALA A 72 15.99 12.12 -5.22
CA ALA A 72 17.41 11.83 -5.41
C ALA A 72 17.69 10.39 -5.88
N THR A 73 16.83 9.84 -6.73
CA THR A 73 16.89 8.45 -7.21
C THR A 73 16.45 8.40 -8.67
N PRO A 74 17.17 7.68 -9.57
CA PRO A 74 16.75 7.50 -10.96
C PRO A 74 15.31 6.96 -11.05
N TYR A 75 14.53 7.41 -12.04
CA TYR A 75 13.12 7.06 -12.12
C TYR A 75 12.92 5.54 -12.26
N GLU A 76 13.77 4.88 -13.05
CA GLU A 76 13.76 3.43 -13.23
C GLU A 76 14.09 2.63 -11.97
N GLU A 77 14.72 3.24 -10.97
CA GLU A 77 15.08 2.60 -9.72
C GLU A 77 14.03 2.80 -8.61
N LEU A 78 13.03 3.67 -8.82
CA LEU A 78 12.01 3.98 -7.81
C LEU A 78 11.08 2.80 -7.51
N PHE A 79 10.80 1.97 -8.50
CA PHE A 79 9.67 1.02 -8.45
C PHE A 79 10.04 -0.41 -8.04
N ASP A 80 11.28 -0.67 -7.61
CA ASP A 80 11.71 -1.99 -7.13
C ASP A 80 12.61 -1.86 -5.88
N PRO A 81 12.31 -2.53 -4.75
CA PRO A 81 13.08 -2.38 -3.52
C PRO A 81 14.53 -2.86 -3.64
N LYS A 82 14.89 -3.67 -4.65
CA LYS A 82 16.28 -4.11 -4.85
C LYS A 82 17.27 -2.95 -5.04
N PHE A 83 16.79 -1.79 -5.46
CA PHE A 83 17.61 -0.59 -5.63
C PHE A 83 17.82 0.17 -4.31
N GLY A 84 17.04 -0.12 -3.26
CA GLY A 84 17.09 0.61 -1.99
C GLY A 84 16.56 2.04 -2.13
N GLY A 85 15.59 2.24 -3.02
CA GLY A 85 15.01 3.54 -3.30
C GLY A 85 14.11 4.08 -2.19
N PRO A 86 13.75 5.36 -2.27
CA PRO A 86 13.07 6.12 -1.22
C PRO A 86 11.63 5.65 -0.96
N LEU A 87 11.02 4.93 -1.89
CA LEU A 87 9.65 4.42 -1.73
C LEU A 87 9.55 3.22 -0.78
N TYR A 88 10.69 2.63 -0.41
CA TYR A 88 10.78 1.44 0.43
C TYR A 88 11.50 1.69 1.76
N ILE A 89 11.64 2.96 2.17
CA ILE A 89 12.24 3.31 3.46
C ILE A 89 11.43 2.67 4.58
N GLY A 90 12.11 2.11 5.57
CA GLY A 90 11.47 1.31 6.61
C GLY A 90 11.35 -0.17 6.24
N MET A 91 11.83 -0.58 5.06
CA MET A 91 11.77 -1.94 4.54
C MET A 91 13.13 -2.38 3.97
N ALA A 92 13.35 -3.69 3.88
CA ALA A 92 14.49 -4.28 3.19
C ALA A 92 14.14 -5.67 2.63
N LEU A 93 14.92 -6.12 1.64
CA LEU A 93 14.83 -7.51 1.16
C LEU A 93 15.68 -8.41 2.06
N ASP A 94 15.08 -9.51 2.52
CA ASP A 94 15.80 -10.58 3.21
C ASP A 94 16.60 -11.46 2.24
N ALA A 95 17.29 -12.48 2.77
CA ALA A 95 18.08 -13.41 1.96
C ALA A 95 17.25 -14.25 0.96
N ASN A 96 15.92 -14.30 1.13
CA ASN A 96 14.98 -14.99 0.25
C ASN A 96 14.24 -14.02 -0.68
N LEU A 97 14.72 -12.77 -0.81
CA LEU A 97 14.10 -11.71 -1.59
C LEU A 97 12.68 -11.34 -1.14
N LYS A 98 12.35 -11.58 0.14
CA LYS A 98 11.08 -11.14 0.74
C LYS A 98 11.26 -9.76 1.36
N LEU A 99 10.27 -8.90 1.17
CA LEU A 99 10.27 -7.59 1.81
C LEU A 99 9.89 -7.70 3.29
N VAL A 100 10.75 -7.21 4.17
CA VAL A 100 10.58 -7.20 5.62
C VAL A 100 10.77 -5.80 6.21
N PRO A 101 10.08 -5.44 7.30
CA PRO A 101 10.31 -4.16 7.97
C PRO A 101 11.74 -4.07 8.53
N GLN A 102 12.37 -2.91 8.33
CA GLN A 102 13.68 -2.58 8.88
C GLN A 102 13.72 -1.10 9.26
N ARG A 103 14.13 -0.76 10.50
CA ARG A 103 14.28 0.64 10.90
C ARG A 103 15.30 1.33 9.98
N SER A 104 14.92 2.48 9.45
CA SER A 104 15.75 3.23 8.51
C SER A 104 17.04 3.74 9.16
N PRO A 105 18.22 3.52 8.54
CA PRO A 105 19.47 4.13 9.00
C PRO A 105 19.47 5.66 8.86
N LEU A 106 18.59 6.22 8.01
CA LEU A 106 18.47 7.67 7.82
C LEU A 106 18.03 8.42 9.09
N LEU A 107 17.40 7.71 10.04
CA LEU A 107 17.00 8.29 11.34
C LEU A 107 18.20 8.62 12.25
N ASP A 108 19.36 7.99 11.99
CA ASP A 108 20.56 8.12 12.82
C ASP A 108 21.63 8.99 12.15
N LEU A 109 21.34 9.54 10.95
CA LEU A 109 22.25 10.46 10.28
C LEU A 109 22.37 11.76 11.10
N PRO A 110 23.59 12.33 11.22
CA PRO A 110 23.77 13.58 11.94
C PRO A 110 22.93 14.69 11.28
N PRO A 111 22.37 15.62 12.08
CA PRO A 111 21.73 16.80 11.53
C PRO A 111 22.69 17.51 10.57
N ARG A 112 22.17 18.06 9.47
CA ARG A 112 22.94 18.96 8.62
C ARG A 112 23.50 20.07 9.50
N GLY A 113 24.82 20.15 9.61
CA GLY A 113 25.45 21.22 10.37
C GLY A 113 25.09 22.58 9.74
N GLU A 114 24.75 23.57 10.57
CA GLU A 114 24.71 24.98 10.17
C GLU A 114 26.14 25.44 9.86
N GLY A 115 26.64 25.11 8.67
CA GLY A 115 27.99 25.46 8.26
C GLY A 115 28.15 25.28 6.77
N ASN A 116 28.26 26.41 6.05
CA ASN A 116 28.54 26.59 4.63
C ASN A 116 28.10 25.44 3.71
N ASP A 117 27.16 25.75 2.82
CA ASP A 117 26.57 24.96 1.73
C ASP A 117 27.56 24.24 0.79
N ALA A 118 28.88 24.27 1.06
CA ALA A 118 29.95 23.64 0.32
C ALA A 118 30.47 22.32 0.92
N THR A 119 30.11 21.95 2.16
CA THR A 119 30.47 20.65 2.75
C THR A 119 29.25 19.95 3.35
N GLY A 120 28.19 19.83 2.56
CA GLY A 120 27.08 18.93 2.86
C GLY A 120 27.59 17.48 2.85
N GLY A 121 27.11 16.64 3.77
CA GLY A 121 27.51 15.24 3.94
C GLY A 121 27.20 14.29 2.76
N GLY A 122 27.11 14.80 1.53
CA GLY A 122 27.09 14.04 0.29
C GLY A 122 28.49 13.72 -0.24
N LEU A 123 28.52 12.94 -1.32
CA LEU A 123 29.74 12.69 -2.07
C LEU A 123 30.28 14.03 -2.61
N GLU A 124 31.57 14.32 -2.40
CA GLU A 124 32.22 15.45 -3.08
C GLU A 124 32.02 15.34 -4.60
N SER A 125 31.95 16.48 -5.30
CA SER A 125 31.88 16.48 -6.76
C SER A 125 33.02 15.64 -7.32
N VAL A 126 32.66 14.62 -8.10
CA VAL A 126 33.64 13.71 -8.71
C VAL A 126 34.36 14.36 -9.91
N ASP A 127 33.79 15.44 -10.45
CA ASP A 127 34.28 16.15 -11.64
C ASP A 127 35.63 16.85 -11.41
N GLN A 128 36.00 17.07 -10.14
CA GLN A 128 37.29 17.66 -9.77
C GLN A 128 38.48 16.71 -9.97
N TYR A 129 38.24 15.40 -10.13
CA TYR A 129 39.29 14.39 -10.20
C TYR A 129 39.61 13.99 -11.64
N ALA A 130 40.85 14.25 -12.08
CA ALA A 130 41.29 13.93 -13.45
C ALA A 130 41.52 12.43 -13.72
N THR A 131 41.64 11.59 -12.69
CA THR A 131 41.90 10.15 -12.84
C THR A 131 41.14 9.33 -11.79
N LEU A 132 40.77 8.09 -12.13
CA LEU A 132 40.18 7.15 -11.18
C LEU A 132 41.09 6.89 -9.97
N ALA A 133 42.41 6.91 -10.16
CA ALA A 133 43.38 6.78 -9.07
C ALA A 133 43.40 7.99 -8.13
N ALA A 134 43.12 9.20 -8.64
CA ALA A 134 42.93 10.38 -7.80
C ALA A 134 41.60 10.28 -7.02
N LEU A 135 40.55 9.83 -7.69
CA LEU A 135 39.24 9.58 -7.07
C LEU A 135 39.34 8.55 -5.93
N ALA A 136 40.06 7.44 -6.16
CA ALA A 136 40.31 6.39 -5.16
C ALA A 136 41.20 6.82 -3.98
N ARG A 137 41.77 8.04 -4.00
CA ARG A 137 42.49 8.61 -2.85
C ARG A 137 41.63 9.53 -2.01
N ALA A 138 40.45 9.92 -2.49
CA ALA A 138 39.50 10.73 -1.75
C ALA A 138 38.82 9.91 -0.64
N GLY A 139 38.57 10.52 0.51
CA GLY A 139 38.17 9.81 1.74
C GLY A 139 36.95 8.89 1.54
N ALA A 140 35.82 9.44 1.10
CA ALA A 140 34.59 8.69 0.88
C ALA A 140 34.66 7.69 -0.31
N LEU A 141 35.64 7.85 -1.20
CA LEU A 141 35.76 7.11 -2.47
C LEU A 141 36.91 6.11 -2.47
N LYS A 142 37.56 5.90 -1.33
CA LYS A 142 38.76 5.06 -1.22
C LYS A 142 38.53 3.62 -1.71
N SER A 143 37.31 3.12 -1.61
CA SER A 143 36.92 1.77 -2.05
C SER A 143 36.32 1.73 -3.46
N ILE A 144 36.37 2.81 -4.24
CA ILE A 144 35.68 2.88 -5.55
C ILE A 144 36.08 1.79 -6.54
N LEU A 145 37.31 1.26 -6.41
CA LEU A 145 37.80 0.17 -7.26
C LEU A 145 37.12 -1.18 -6.96
N ASP A 146 36.48 -1.32 -5.80
CA ASP A 146 35.75 -2.51 -5.37
C ASP A 146 34.24 -2.39 -5.62
N TRP A 147 33.77 -1.26 -6.18
CA TRP A 147 32.34 -1.03 -6.36
C TRP A 147 31.80 -1.85 -7.54
N PRO A 148 30.60 -2.44 -7.41
CA PRO A 148 30.00 -3.21 -8.50
C PRO A 148 29.76 -2.35 -9.73
N ILE A 149 30.12 -2.85 -10.91
CA ILE A 149 29.74 -2.25 -12.19
C ILE A 149 28.26 -2.57 -12.44
N LEU A 150 27.44 -1.52 -12.56
CA LEU A 150 26.04 -1.63 -12.95
C LEU A 150 25.91 -1.73 -14.47
N CYS A 151 26.67 -0.91 -15.20
CA CYS A 151 26.71 -0.89 -16.66
C CYS A 151 28.10 -0.47 -17.14
N ALA A 152 28.55 -1.04 -18.26
CA ALA A 152 29.76 -0.58 -18.95
C ALA A 152 29.56 -0.69 -20.47
N ASP A 153 29.75 0.42 -21.16
CA ASP A 153 29.58 0.50 -22.61
C ASP A 153 30.70 1.32 -23.28
N LEU A 154 31.05 0.91 -24.50
CA LEU A 154 31.96 1.67 -25.35
C LEU A 154 31.16 2.79 -26.03
N SER A 155 31.13 3.97 -25.42
CA SER A 155 30.52 5.14 -26.03
C SER A 155 31.35 5.63 -27.23
N ARG A 156 30.71 6.35 -28.17
CA ARG A 156 31.17 6.58 -29.55
C ARG A 156 32.69 6.80 -29.68
N PHE A 157 33.35 5.84 -30.34
CA PHE A 157 34.73 5.85 -30.85
C PHE A 157 35.81 6.35 -29.87
N ALA A 158 36.21 5.47 -28.94
CA ALA A 158 37.32 5.60 -27.98
C ALA A 158 36.99 6.14 -26.57
N ARG A 159 35.73 6.01 -26.11
CA ARG A 159 35.36 6.28 -24.72
C ARG A 159 34.73 5.04 -24.09
N LEU A 160 35.12 4.74 -22.86
CA LEU A 160 34.46 3.74 -22.02
C LEU A 160 33.64 4.50 -20.98
N GLN A 161 32.33 4.29 -20.97
CA GLN A 161 31.45 4.77 -19.91
C GLN A 161 31.17 3.61 -18.96
N VAL A 162 31.36 3.85 -17.66
CA VAL A 162 31.15 2.88 -16.60
C VAL A 162 30.22 3.51 -15.56
N VAL A 163 29.13 2.83 -15.25
CA VAL A 163 28.20 3.20 -14.18
C VAL A 163 28.46 2.25 -13.02
N LEU A 164 28.79 2.80 -11.85
CA LEU A 164 29.08 2.04 -10.65
C LEU A 164 27.90 2.13 -9.67
N ARG A 165 27.63 1.03 -8.97
CA ARG A 165 26.66 1.01 -7.88
C ARG A 165 27.32 1.53 -6.59
N LEU A 166 26.73 2.57 -6.01
CA LEU A 166 27.18 3.11 -4.72
C LEU A 166 27.04 2.07 -3.60
N PRO A 167 28.05 1.94 -2.70
CA PRO A 167 27.93 1.17 -1.48
C PRO A 167 26.75 1.64 -0.60
N PRO A 168 26.14 0.76 0.21
CA PRO A 168 24.98 1.10 1.06
C PRO A 168 25.16 2.39 1.87
N ALA A 169 26.27 2.54 2.59
CA ALA A 169 26.51 3.73 3.42
C ALA A 169 26.53 5.04 2.63
N LEU A 170 27.02 5.04 1.38
CA LEU A 170 27.02 6.23 0.53
C LEU A 170 25.65 6.49 -0.10
N ARG A 171 24.88 5.43 -0.39
CA ARG A 171 23.47 5.57 -0.82
C ARG A 171 22.64 6.21 0.30
N ASP A 172 22.82 5.77 1.54
CA ASP A 172 22.11 6.32 2.69
C ASP A 172 22.45 7.82 2.88
N LEU A 173 23.72 8.20 2.76
CA LEU A 173 24.13 9.61 2.79
C LEU A 173 23.52 10.42 1.64
N GLN A 174 23.48 9.86 0.43
CA GLN A 174 22.89 10.52 -0.73
C GLN A 174 21.37 10.70 -0.56
N LEU A 175 20.67 9.67 -0.09
CA LEU A 175 19.23 9.75 0.21
C LEU A 175 18.93 10.71 1.36
N GLY A 176 19.77 10.73 2.40
CA GLY A 176 19.68 11.68 3.51
C GLY A 176 19.81 13.15 3.08
N ASN A 177 20.32 13.42 1.86
CA ASN A 177 20.30 14.77 1.30
C ASN A 177 18.92 15.22 0.81
N ALA A 178 18.08 14.29 0.36
CA ALA A 178 16.70 14.56 -0.05
C ALA A 178 15.72 14.37 1.12
N LEU A 179 15.99 13.39 1.98
CA LEU A 179 15.06 12.92 3.01
C LEU A 179 15.64 13.23 4.39
N SER A 180 15.22 14.37 4.95
CA SER A 180 15.58 14.73 6.32
C SER A 180 15.06 13.68 7.32
N ALA A 181 15.67 13.63 8.51
CA ALA A 181 15.20 12.75 9.59
C ALA A 181 13.71 12.98 9.92
N ASP A 182 13.23 14.22 9.80
CA ASP A 182 11.83 14.56 10.03
C ASP A 182 10.90 14.02 8.95
N VAL A 183 11.30 14.07 7.67
CA VAL A 183 10.57 13.38 6.59
C VAL A 183 10.55 11.88 6.83
N VAL A 184 11.68 11.29 7.22
CA VAL A 184 11.76 9.84 7.50
C VAL A 184 10.85 9.45 8.68
N ARG A 185 10.78 10.25 9.74
CA ARG A 185 9.85 10.05 10.87
C ARG A 185 8.38 10.27 10.49
N ALA A 186 8.09 11.06 9.46
CA ALA A 186 6.73 11.24 8.97
C ALA A 186 6.24 10.05 8.13
N ILE A 187 7.14 9.28 7.50
CA ILE A 187 6.76 8.19 6.57
C ILE A 187 7.06 6.78 7.10
N THR A 188 7.85 6.66 8.17
CA THR A 188 8.23 5.37 8.77
C THR A 188 8.10 5.35 10.29
N VAL A 189 7.94 4.14 10.83
CA VAL A 189 7.89 3.89 12.26
C VAL A 189 9.28 4.07 12.88
N ASP A 190 9.41 4.99 13.83
CA ASP A 190 10.55 4.99 14.75
C ASP A 190 10.24 4.16 15.99
N THR A 191 10.71 2.92 15.99
CA THR A 191 10.44 1.93 17.05
C THR A 191 10.85 2.40 18.45
N HIS A 192 11.75 3.38 18.56
CA HIS A 192 12.15 3.96 19.84
C HIS A 192 11.07 4.84 20.48
N LEU A 193 10.17 5.40 19.68
CA LEU A 193 9.17 6.37 20.14
C LEU A 193 7.76 5.76 20.31
N VAL A 194 7.50 4.60 19.68
CA VAL A 194 6.16 3.97 19.60
C VAL A 194 5.42 3.91 20.94
N LYS A 195 6.07 3.43 22.01
CA LYS A 195 5.42 3.27 23.33
C LYS A 195 4.99 4.60 23.94
N GLN A 196 5.83 5.62 23.82
CA GLN A 196 5.54 6.95 24.35
C GLN A 196 4.40 7.59 23.57
N LEU A 197 4.48 7.53 22.24
CA LEU A 197 3.52 8.11 21.32
C LEU A 197 2.14 7.44 21.40
N ALA A 198 2.09 6.14 21.71
CA ALA A 198 0.82 5.45 21.95
C ALA A 198 0.02 6.05 23.12
N VAL A 199 0.69 6.74 24.06
CA VAL A 199 0.06 7.39 25.23
C VAL A 199 -0.17 8.88 24.98
N THR A 200 0.81 9.59 24.44
CA THR A 200 0.75 11.05 24.25
C THR A 200 0.00 11.47 22.97
N GLY A 201 -0.20 10.52 22.06
CA GLY A 201 -0.58 10.80 20.68
C GLY A 201 0.64 11.13 19.83
N TRP A 202 0.48 10.92 18.53
CA TRP A 202 1.51 11.16 17.53
C TRP A 202 1.08 12.22 16.54
N THR A 203 1.99 13.13 16.23
CA THR A 203 1.85 14.09 15.14
C THR A 203 3.12 14.01 14.30
N PRO A 204 3.01 13.86 12.97
CA PRO A 204 4.18 13.90 12.10
C PRO A 204 4.95 15.21 12.30
N PRO A 205 6.29 15.21 12.18
CA PRO A 205 7.07 16.45 12.26
C PRO A 205 6.56 17.53 11.31
N GLY A 206 6.36 18.75 11.81
CA GLY A 206 5.87 19.89 11.02
C GLY A 206 4.39 19.83 10.64
N ALA A 207 3.64 18.83 11.11
CA ALA A 207 2.23 18.66 10.82
C ALA A 207 1.32 19.14 11.96
N HIS A 208 0.02 19.19 11.70
CA HIS A 208 -1.03 19.38 12.68
C HIS A 208 -2.27 18.54 12.32
N TRP A 209 -3.20 18.37 13.25
CA TRP A 209 -4.44 17.63 13.04
C TRP A 209 -5.59 18.60 12.79
N ALA A 210 -6.26 18.48 11.65
CA ALA A 210 -7.42 19.30 11.28
C ALA A 210 -8.32 18.59 10.27
N ALA A 211 -9.56 19.06 10.10
CA ALA A 211 -10.46 18.55 9.08
C ALA A 211 -9.97 18.95 7.68
N SER A 212 -10.06 18.03 6.72
CA SER A 212 -9.61 18.23 5.32
C SER A 212 -10.76 18.38 4.32
N GLY A 213 -11.99 18.13 4.77
CA GLY A 213 -13.20 18.12 3.95
C GLY A 213 -14.38 17.56 4.74
N ASP A 214 -15.51 17.36 4.06
CA ASP A 214 -16.64 16.60 4.57
C ASP A 214 -16.36 15.09 4.46
N PHE A 215 -17.10 14.27 5.21
CA PHE A 215 -16.92 12.82 5.15
C PHE A 215 -17.21 12.27 3.74
N PHE A 216 -18.40 12.55 3.20
CA PHE A 216 -18.80 12.21 1.83
C PHE A 216 -19.16 13.47 1.06
N ASN A 217 -18.69 13.56 -0.19
CA ASN A 217 -19.26 14.50 -1.15
C ASN A 217 -20.53 13.93 -1.79
N GLU A 218 -20.49 12.65 -2.16
CA GLU A 218 -21.64 11.91 -2.70
C GLU A 218 -21.82 10.57 -2.00
N THR A 219 -20.88 9.65 -2.20
CA THR A 219 -20.86 8.30 -1.64
C THR A 219 -19.44 7.74 -1.71
N ALA A 220 -19.20 6.57 -1.15
CA ALA A 220 -17.91 5.90 -1.31
C ALA A 220 -17.77 5.36 -2.74
N GLU A 221 -16.88 5.96 -3.52
CA GLU A 221 -16.51 5.54 -4.86
C GLU A 221 -15.14 4.86 -4.86
N PHE A 222 -14.89 4.01 -5.85
CA PHE A 222 -13.67 3.19 -5.88
C PHE A 222 -12.41 4.01 -6.12
N PHE A 223 -12.55 5.20 -6.71
CA PHE A 223 -11.46 6.07 -7.10
C PHE A 223 -11.06 7.05 -6.00
N ASP A 224 -11.91 7.27 -4.99
CA ASP A 224 -11.63 8.20 -3.89
C ASP A 224 -10.33 7.84 -3.17
N PRO A 225 -10.08 6.59 -2.73
CA PRO A 225 -8.89 6.30 -1.94
C PRO A 225 -7.62 6.47 -2.78
N VAL A 226 -6.86 7.53 -2.47
CA VAL A 226 -5.54 7.82 -3.02
C VAL A 226 -4.52 7.76 -1.87
N GLN A 227 -3.58 6.83 -1.98
CA GLN A 227 -2.55 6.60 -0.96
C GLN A 227 -1.64 7.83 -0.81
N GLY A 228 -1.25 8.16 0.42
CA GLY A 228 -0.28 9.23 0.68
C GLY A 228 1.15 8.75 0.97
N ALA A 229 1.87 9.54 1.76
CA ALA A 229 3.28 9.33 2.10
C ALA A 229 3.48 8.27 3.20
N VAL A 230 2.88 7.09 3.05
CA VAL A 230 3.03 5.93 3.94
C VAL A 230 2.91 4.62 3.15
N ALA A 231 3.63 3.58 3.55
CA ALA A 231 3.73 2.31 2.81
C ALA A 231 2.57 1.32 3.08
N ASN A 232 1.32 1.79 3.02
CA ASN A 232 0.12 1.01 3.35
C ASN A 232 -0.81 0.73 2.14
N CYS A 233 -0.24 0.70 0.93
CA CYS A 233 -0.92 0.37 -0.33
C CYS A 233 -1.97 -0.75 -0.23
N TYR A 234 -1.67 -1.79 0.55
CA TYR A 234 -2.54 -2.95 0.76
C TYR A 234 -3.90 -2.57 1.36
N TYR A 235 -3.94 -1.59 2.26
CA TYR A 235 -5.17 -1.11 2.90
C TYR A 235 -5.94 -0.18 1.96
N ILE A 236 -5.25 0.71 1.25
CA ILE A 236 -5.89 1.65 0.30
C ILE A 236 -6.51 0.91 -0.88
N ALA A 237 -5.82 -0.10 -1.42
CA ALA A 237 -6.37 -0.99 -2.43
C ALA A 237 -7.59 -1.78 -1.89
N ALA A 238 -7.57 -2.20 -0.64
CA ALA A 238 -8.70 -2.88 0.00
C ALA A 238 -9.92 -1.94 0.16
N LEU A 239 -9.72 -0.69 0.59
CA LEU A 239 -10.81 0.31 0.66
C LEU A 239 -11.45 0.51 -0.72
N SER A 240 -10.62 0.71 -1.75
CA SER A 240 -11.07 0.85 -3.15
C SER A 240 -11.81 -0.40 -3.63
N ALA A 241 -11.36 -1.62 -3.29
CA ALA A 241 -12.04 -2.87 -3.64
C ALA A 241 -13.41 -3.02 -2.96
N VAL A 242 -13.51 -2.62 -1.69
CA VAL A 242 -14.78 -2.68 -0.92
C VAL A 242 -15.76 -1.62 -1.40
N ALA A 243 -15.30 -0.38 -1.64
CA ALA A 243 -16.09 0.68 -2.26
C ALA A 243 -16.61 0.23 -3.64
N TRP A 244 -15.73 -0.39 -4.43
CA TRP A 244 -16.08 -0.85 -5.75
C TRP A 244 -17.12 -1.96 -5.73
N ALA A 245 -16.93 -3.04 -4.97
CA ALA A 245 -17.76 -4.25 -5.08
C ALA A 245 -18.97 -4.24 -4.12
N THR A 246 -18.81 -3.69 -2.91
CA THR A 246 -19.79 -3.70 -1.82
C THR A 246 -19.87 -2.34 -1.10
N PRO A 247 -20.22 -1.24 -1.80
CA PRO A 247 -20.08 0.13 -1.29
C PRO A 247 -20.81 0.39 0.03
N PHE A 248 -21.97 -0.24 0.27
CA PHE A 248 -22.74 -0.08 1.51
C PHE A 248 -22.03 -0.58 2.78
N ARG A 249 -20.90 -1.27 2.64
CA ARG A 249 -20.03 -1.60 3.78
C ARG A 249 -19.30 -0.37 4.31
N LEU A 250 -19.10 0.65 3.48
CA LEU A 250 -18.50 1.92 3.85
C LEU A 250 -19.63 2.90 4.19
N ALA A 251 -19.74 3.24 5.46
CA ALA A 251 -20.83 4.07 5.96
C ALA A 251 -20.31 5.17 6.87
N HIS A 252 -20.94 6.34 6.78
CA HIS A 252 -20.72 7.49 7.66
C HIS A 252 -21.52 7.29 8.96
N GLN A 253 -21.00 6.46 9.87
CA GLN A 253 -21.61 6.22 11.19
C GLN A 253 -21.14 7.29 12.19
N THR A 254 -21.73 8.48 12.12
CA THR A 254 -21.25 9.65 12.89
C THR A 254 -22.14 10.04 14.06
N ARG A 255 -21.52 10.71 15.04
CA ARG A 255 -22.20 11.45 16.11
C ARG A 255 -21.53 12.80 16.30
N ALA A 256 -22.30 13.87 16.11
CA ALA A 256 -21.84 15.21 16.45
C ALA A 256 -21.66 15.37 17.97
N THR A 257 -20.50 15.87 18.39
CA THR A 257 -20.21 16.29 19.78
C THR A 257 -20.07 17.80 19.90
N GLY A 258 -20.21 18.52 18.79
CA GLY A 258 -20.20 19.97 18.66
C GLY A 258 -20.60 20.38 17.24
N PRO A 259 -20.66 21.70 16.93
CA PRO A 259 -21.15 22.19 15.65
C PRO A 259 -20.14 22.12 14.51
N SER A 260 -18.84 21.98 14.77
CA SER A 260 -17.80 21.92 13.73
C SER A 260 -17.50 20.49 13.27
N GLN A 261 -17.06 20.33 12.02
CA GLN A 261 -16.76 19.02 11.42
C GLN A 261 -15.73 18.23 12.22
N ALA A 262 -14.68 18.88 12.75
CA ALA A 262 -13.69 18.24 13.62
C ALA A 262 -14.26 17.74 14.97
N GLN A 263 -15.50 18.09 15.31
CA GLN A 263 -16.22 17.62 16.50
C GLN A 263 -17.23 16.51 16.17
N PHE A 264 -17.23 16.02 14.94
CA PHE A 264 -17.93 14.81 14.57
C PHE A 264 -17.04 13.63 14.96
N ASN A 265 -17.66 12.61 15.55
CA ASN A 265 -16.99 11.39 15.98
C ASN A 265 -17.57 10.23 15.20
N ASP A 266 -16.75 9.65 14.33
CA ASP A 266 -17.10 8.58 13.43
C ASP A 266 -16.74 7.24 14.02
N GLN A 267 -17.64 6.29 13.87
CA GLN A 267 -17.42 4.91 14.23
C GLN A 267 -17.11 4.08 12.98
N ILE A 268 -15.89 3.57 12.90
CA ILE A 268 -15.46 2.65 11.85
C ILE A 268 -15.40 1.24 12.43
N SER A 269 -16.12 0.30 11.82
CA SER A 269 -16.20 -1.09 12.28
C SER A 269 -15.24 -1.97 11.50
N PHE A 270 -14.39 -2.71 12.20
CA PHE A 270 -13.52 -3.73 11.63
C PHE A 270 -13.99 -5.11 12.06
N CYS A 271 -14.04 -6.03 11.10
CA CYS A 271 -14.47 -7.41 11.31
C CYS A 271 -13.27 -8.32 11.64
N GLU A 272 -13.55 -9.43 12.32
CA GLU A 272 -12.62 -10.56 12.37
C GLU A 272 -12.55 -11.18 10.96
N PRO A 273 -11.37 -11.28 10.33
CA PRO A 273 -11.24 -11.96 9.04
C PRO A 273 -11.73 -13.41 9.10
N ASP A 274 -12.29 -13.91 8.01
CA ASP A 274 -12.82 -15.29 7.89
C ASP A 274 -13.99 -15.64 8.82
N SER A 275 -14.60 -14.64 9.46
CA SER A 275 -15.65 -14.86 10.46
C SER A 275 -17.08 -14.81 9.92
N GLY A 276 -17.25 -14.43 8.64
CA GLY A 276 -18.57 -14.19 8.04
C GLY A 276 -19.22 -12.88 8.50
N GLY A 277 -18.43 -11.88 8.91
CA GLY A 277 -18.93 -10.56 9.32
C GLY A 277 -19.02 -10.33 10.84
N THR A 278 -18.39 -11.17 11.66
CA THR A 278 -18.29 -10.92 13.10
C THR A 278 -17.48 -9.65 13.33
N LEU A 279 -18.03 -8.71 14.12
CA LEU A 279 -17.35 -7.48 14.51
C LEU A 279 -16.17 -7.82 15.45
N ASP A 280 -14.96 -7.40 15.09
CA ASP A 280 -13.80 -7.45 15.98
C ASP A 280 -13.79 -6.19 16.88
N ARG A 281 -13.69 -5.02 16.25
CA ARG A 281 -13.59 -3.73 16.96
C ARG A 281 -14.35 -2.64 16.23
N ALA A 282 -15.03 -1.80 17.01
CA ALA A 282 -15.54 -0.52 16.55
C ALA A 282 -14.62 0.59 17.05
N ILE A 283 -14.00 1.32 16.14
CA ILE A 283 -13.04 2.37 16.42
C ILE A 283 -13.70 3.71 16.24
N GLN A 284 -13.61 4.56 17.27
CA GLN A 284 -14.10 5.94 17.24
C GLN A 284 -12.94 6.89 16.96
N VAL A 285 -13.11 7.77 15.97
CA VAL A 285 -12.16 8.82 15.60
C VAL A 285 -12.88 10.11 15.23
N THR A 286 -12.23 11.26 15.45
CA THR A 286 -12.72 12.50 14.83
C THR A 286 -12.31 12.60 13.36
N GLU A 287 -12.89 13.54 12.64
CA GLU A 287 -12.55 13.86 11.25
C GLU A 287 -11.24 14.66 11.10
N ALA A 288 -10.54 14.97 12.19
CA ALA A 288 -9.22 15.59 12.10
C ALA A 288 -8.19 14.58 11.59
N VAL A 289 -7.45 14.92 10.53
CA VAL A 289 -6.38 14.08 9.95
C VAL A 289 -5.06 14.86 9.90
N PRO A 290 -3.90 14.20 9.76
CA PRO A 290 -2.61 14.90 9.71
C PRO A 290 -2.46 15.70 8.42
N LEU A 291 -2.31 17.01 8.58
CA LEU A 291 -2.06 17.97 7.49
C LEU A 291 -0.67 18.57 7.65
N THR A 292 -0.02 18.86 6.52
CA THR A 292 1.17 19.72 6.48
C THR A 292 0.88 21.08 7.11
N ALA A 293 1.91 21.86 7.43
CA ALA A 293 1.73 23.24 7.90
C ALA A 293 0.87 24.11 6.94
N GLY A 294 0.89 23.80 5.64
CA GLY A 294 0.07 24.45 4.61
C GLY A 294 -1.38 23.96 4.51
N GLY A 295 -1.80 22.98 5.31
CA GLY A 295 -3.17 22.44 5.31
C GLY A 295 -3.42 21.34 4.28
N TYR A 296 -2.36 20.71 3.74
CA TYR A 296 -2.50 19.65 2.73
C TYR A 296 -2.36 18.24 3.37
N PRO A 297 -3.15 17.24 2.93
CA PRO A 297 -3.04 15.88 3.45
C PRO A 297 -1.66 15.26 3.22
N ILE A 298 -1.09 14.64 4.25
CA ILE A 298 0.18 13.90 4.16
C ILE A 298 -0.06 12.44 3.73
N TYR A 299 -1.12 11.83 4.26
CA TYR A 299 -1.45 10.42 4.06
C TYR A 299 -2.62 10.24 3.07
N CYS A 300 -3.46 9.22 3.26
CA CYS A 300 -4.57 8.95 2.37
C CYS A 300 -5.46 10.19 2.20
N ARG A 301 -5.94 10.41 0.97
CA ARG A 301 -6.84 11.51 0.59
C ARG A 301 -7.90 10.99 -0.38
N SER A 302 -9.00 11.72 -0.53
CA SER A 302 -9.89 11.51 -1.68
C SER A 302 -9.26 12.07 -2.95
N SER A 303 -9.50 11.45 -4.10
CA SER A 303 -9.25 12.08 -5.41
C SER A 303 -10.19 13.26 -5.66
N GLU A 304 -11.29 13.34 -4.93
CA GLU A 304 -12.24 14.45 -5.00
C GLU A 304 -11.93 15.50 -3.93
N SER A 305 -11.85 16.76 -4.36
CA SER A 305 -11.61 17.86 -3.44
C SER A 305 -12.74 18.00 -2.43
N GLY A 306 -12.40 18.17 -1.16
CA GLY A 306 -13.39 18.37 -0.09
C GLY A 306 -13.99 17.09 0.48
N GLU A 307 -13.53 15.92 0.05
CA GLU A 307 -13.94 14.64 0.64
C GLU A 307 -12.81 14.00 1.46
N SER A 308 -13.15 13.41 2.61
CA SER A 308 -12.18 12.94 3.59
C SER A 308 -12.40 11.51 4.10
N TRP A 309 -13.46 10.79 3.71
CA TRP A 309 -13.70 9.42 4.20
C TRP A 309 -12.50 8.48 4.06
N PRO A 310 -11.68 8.49 2.97
CA PRO A 310 -10.56 7.54 2.87
C PRO A 310 -9.51 7.80 3.96
N ALA A 311 -9.27 9.07 4.28
CA ALA A 311 -8.35 9.51 5.33
C ALA A 311 -8.86 9.13 6.72
N ILE A 312 -10.16 9.25 6.96
CA ILE A 312 -10.81 8.89 8.24
C ILE A 312 -10.75 7.36 8.45
N TYR A 313 -11.01 6.56 7.41
CA TYR A 313 -10.85 5.10 7.47
C TYR A 313 -9.39 4.68 7.72
N GLU A 314 -8.41 5.37 7.12
CA GLU A 314 -6.97 5.15 7.39
C GLU A 314 -6.61 5.49 8.83
N LYS A 315 -7.08 6.63 9.35
CA LYS A 315 -6.88 7.02 10.75
C LYS A 315 -7.47 5.99 11.72
N ALA A 316 -8.70 5.55 11.50
CA ALA A 316 -9.32 4.51 12.32
C ALA A 316 -8.54 3.19 12.27
N TYR A 317 -8.00 2.85 11.10
CA TYR A 317 -7.16 1.68 10.93
C TYR A 317 -5.84 1.79 11.70
N ALA A 318 -5.18 2.94 11.64
CA ALA A 318 -3.98 3.21 12.44
C ALA A 318 -4.28 3.12 13.94
N LYS A 319 -5.42 3.64 14.39
CA LYS A 319 -5.85 3.51 15.80
C LYS A 319 -6.09 2.07 16.20
N LEU A 320 -6.68 1.25 15.33
CA LEU A 320 -6.80 -0.20 15.55
C LEU A 320 -5.43 -0.87 15.69
N LYS A 321 -4.49 -0.56 14.79
CA LYS A 321 -3.15 -1.17 14.75
C LYS A 321 -2.28 -0.79 15.94
N THR A 322 -2.31 0.48 16.32
CA THR A 322 -1.50 0.99 17.44
C THR A 322 -2.11 0.67 18.80
N GLY A 323 -3.44 0.45 18.86
CA GLY A 323 -4.17 0.27 20.11
C GLY A 323 -4.16 1.53 21.00
N THR A 324 -3.83 2.70 20.45
CA THR A 324 -3.82 3.95 21.20
C THR A 324 -5.23 4.35 21.65
N ALA A 325 -5.33 4.91 22.85
CA ALA A 325 -6.56 5.54 23.32
C ALA A 325 -6.79 6.95 22.73
N THR A 326 -5.73 7.55 22.19
CA THR A 326 -5.79 8.93 21.66
C THR A 326 -6.49 8.98 20.31
N ASP A 327 -6.84 10.19 19.88
CA ASP A 327 -7.34 10.45 18.53
C ASP A 327 -6.23 10.83 17.53
N MET A 328 -4.97 10.64 17.94
CA MET A 328 -3.79 10.95 17.15
C MET A 328 -2.92 9.69 16.99
N PRO A 329 -3.44 8.64 16.31
CA PRO A 329 -2.69 7.41 16.09
C PRO A 329 -1.51 7.66 15.14
N ASP A 330 -0.44 6.89 15.34
CA ASP A 330 0.69 6.86 14.43
C ASP A 330 0.32 6.13 13.13
N ILE A 331 0.12 6.91 12.06
CA ILE A 331 -0.29 6.39 10.76
C ILE A 331 0.80 5.50 10.14
N THR A 332 2.08 5.75 10.44
CA THR A 332 3.20 4.99 9.86
C THR A 332 3.20 3.52 10.30
N GLN A 333 2.56 3.18 11.43
CA GLN A 333 2.39 1.80 11.90
C GLN A 333 1.40 0.99 11.06
N THR A 334 0.74 1.61 10.09
CA THR A 334 -0.04 0.90 9.07
C THR A 334 0.81 0.37 7.92
N ALA A 335 2.10 0.70 7.84
CA ALA A 335 2.99 0.21 6.80
C ALA A 335 3.12 -1.32 6.82
N TRP A 336 3.27 -1.91 5.62
CA TRP A 336 3.50 -3.35 5.40
C TRP A 336 2.34 -4.27 5.81
N GLY A 337 1.66 -4.86 4.82
CA GLY A 337 0.54 -5.75 5.08
C GLY A 337 -0.03 -6.46 3.86
N ASP A 338 -1.01 -7.32 4.11
CA ASP A 338 -1.69 -8.17 3.13
C ASP A 338 -3.03 -7.54 2.72
N CYS A 339 -3.23 -7.30 1.42
CA CYS A 339 -4.42 -6.64 0.89
C CYS A 339 -5.69 -7.48 0.96
N VAL A 340 -5.58 -8.81 0.90
CA VAL A 340 -6.73 -9.71 1.05
C VAL A 340 -7.12 -9.80 2.52
N TRP A 341 -6.13 -9.81 3.43
CA TRP A 341 -6.38 -9.68 4.87
C TRP A 341 -7.09 -8.37 5.20
N ALA A 342 -6.60 -7.24 4.69
CA ALA A 342 -7.23 -5.94 4.90
C ALA A 342 -8.66 -5.89 4.35
N THR A 343 -8.90 -6.50 3.19
CA THR A 343 -10.24 -6.62 2.61
C THR A 343 -11.18 -7.40 3.54
N ALA A 344 -10.73 -8.55 4.07
CA ALA A 344 -11.48 -9.33 5.04
C ALA A 344 -11.68 -8.61 6.38
N GLN A 345 -10.74 -7.75 6.78
CA GLN A 345 -10.89 -6.94 7.99
C GLN A 345 -11.94 -5.83 7.83
N LEU A 346 -12.18 -5.36 6.60
CA LEU A 346 -13.22 -4.39 6.27
C LEU A 346 -14.61 -5.02 6.11
N ASN A 347 -14.70 -6.28 5.65
CA ASN A 347 -15.99 -6.90 5.30
C ASN A 347 -16.34 -8.20 6.06
N GLY A 348 -15.38 -8.80 6.77
CA GLY A 348 -15.49 -10.06 7.52
C GLY A 348 -15.55 -11.33 6.66
N GLY A 349 -15.33 -11.22 5.35
CA GLY A 349 -15.41 -12.32 4.40
C GLY A 349 -14.30 -13.36 4.58
N THR A 350 -14.52 -14.54 4.00
CA THR A 350 -13.53 -15.62 3.93
C THR A 350 -12.49 -15.29 2.88
N ARG A 351 -11.22 -15.33 3.26
CA ARG A 351 -10.11 -15.00 2.37
C ARG A 351 -9.81 -16.16 1.42
N HIS A 352 -9.62 -15.81 0.15
CA HIS A 352 -9.22 -16.73 -0.90
C HIS A 352 -8.03 -16.13 -1.65
N TYR A 353 -6.94 -16.89 -1.75
CA TYR A 353 -5.70 -16.47 -2.40
C TYR A 353 -5.41 -17.35 -3.62
N TYR A 354 -5.04 -16.71 -4.73
CA TYR A 354 -4.72 -17.36 -6.00
C TYR A 354 -3.35 -16.88 -6.48
N ASN A 355 -2.30 -17.67 -6.22
CA ASN A 355 -0.96 -17.37 -6.68
C ASN A 355 -0.85 -17.58 -8.20
N THR A 356 -0.22 -16.64 -8.89
CA THR A 356 0.02 -16.74 -10.33
C THR A 356 0.97 -17.88 -10.68
N ALA A 357 1.93 -18.21 -9.82
CA ALA A 357 2.86 -19.32 -10.04
C ALA A 357 2.14 -20.68 -10.13
N ASP A 358 1.05 -20.84 -9.38
CA ASP A 358 0.32 -22.10 -9.23
C ASP A 358 -0.78 -22.30 -10.30
N HIS A 359 -1.04 -21.28 -11.13
CA HIS A 359 -2.17 -21.28 -12.08
C HIS A 359 -1.74 -20.87 -13.49
N SER A 360 -2.33 -21.50 -14.50
CA SER A 360 -2.25 -21.03 -15.88
C SER A 360 -2.99 -19.71 -16.06
N ALA A 361 -2.68 -18.98 -17.14
CA ALA A 361 -3.41 -17.76 -17.49
C ALA A 361 -4.90 -18.01 -17.74
N ASP A 362 -5.27 -19.22 -18.18
CA ASP A 362 -6.66 -19.63 -18.40
C ASP A 362 -7.41 -19.86 -17.08
N GLU A 363 -6.77 -20.51 -16.11
CA GLU A 363 -7.33 -20.69 -14.77
C GLU A 363 -7.48 -19.36 -14.03
N LEU A 364 -6.46 -18.49 -14.07
CA LEU A 364 -6.54 -17.14 -13.52
C LEU A 364 -7.71 -16.34 -14.13
N TRP A 365 -7.91 -16.46 -15.44
CA TRP A 365 -9.04 -15.84 -16.13
C TRP A 365 -10.40 -16.36 -15.65
N GLN A 366 -10.53 -17.67 -15.45
CA GLN A 366 -11.76 -18.29 -14.95
C GLN A 366 -12.06 -17.87 -13.49
N LEU A 367 -11.03 -17.87 -12.63
CA LEU A 367 -11.12 -17.43 -11.23
C LEU A 367 -11.51 -15.96 -11.10
N LEU A 368 -10.95 -15.09 -11.96
CA LEU A 368 -11.36 -13.69 -12.03
C LEU A 368 -12.85 -13.58 -12.39
N ARG A 369 -13.27 -14.27 -13.46
CA ARG A 369 -14.65 -14.21 -13.95
C ARG A 369 -15.67 -14.81 -12.98
N SER A 370 -15.30 -15.82 -12.19
CA SER A 370 -16.20 -16.39 -11.17
C SER A 370 -16.53 -15.42 -10.04
N ASN A 371 -15.74 -14.35 -9.89
CA ASN A 371 -15.96 -13.27 -8.91
C ASN A 371 -16.52 -11.99 -9.56
N CYS A 372 -16.94 -12.07 -10.83
CA CYS A 372 -17.46 -10.94 -11.59
C CYS A 372 -18.87 -11.20 -12.14
N LEU A 373 -19.66 -10.13 -12.21
CA LEU A 373 -20.95 -10.08 -12.89
C LEU A 373 -20.89 -8.93 -13.88
N SER A 374 -21.19 -9.19 -15.15
CA SER A 374 -21.20 -8.17 -16.20
C SER A 374 -19.91 -7.31 -16.21
N TYR A 375 -18.76 -7.97 -16.30
CA TYR A 375 -17.40 -7.41 -16.34
C TYR A 375 -16.85 -6.85 -15.01
N ARG A 376 -17.72 -6.47 -14.06
CA ARG A 376 -17.34 -5.90 -12.75
C ARG A 376 -17.22 -6.98 -11.67
N THR A 377 -16.25 -6.85 -10.77
CA THR A 377 -16.19 -7.68 -9.56
C THR A 377 -17.38 -7.42 -8.63
N PHE A 378 -18.05 -8.47 -8.16
CA PHE A 378 -19.08 -8.37 -7.10
C PHE A 378 -18.55 -8.80 -5.72
N ASN A 379 -17.49 -9.61 -5.70
CA ASN A 379 -16.71 -9.84 -4.50
C ASN A 379 -15.52 -8.87 -4.51
N PRO A 380 -15.21 -8.17 -3.40
CA PRO A 380 -14.02 -7.32 -3.34
C PRO A 380 -12.75 -8.13 -3.66
N MET A 381 -11.92 -7.60 -4.54
CA MET A 381 -10.71 -8.27 -5.03
C MET A 381 -9.50 -7.34 -5.07
N THR A 382 -8.35 -7.87 -4.70
CA THR A 382 -7.06 -7.18 -4.74
C THR A 382 -6.00 -8.09 -5.35
N ALA A 383 -4.97 -7.50 -5.95
CA ALA A 383 -3.82 -8.17 -6.54
C ALA A 383 -2.53 -7.64 -5.94
N TRP A 384 -1.47 -8.45 -5.95
CA TRP A 384 -0.16 -8.05 -5.43
C TRP A 384 0.98 -8.50 -6.34
N THR A 385 1.99 -7.66 -6.45
CA THR A 385 3.23 -7.92 -7.22
C THR A 385 4.27 -8.61 -6.36
N TYR A 386 5.25 -9.30 -6.96
CA TYR A 386 6.40 -9.89 -6.25
C TYR A 386 7.15 -8.83 -5.44
N SER A 387 7.74 -9.23 -4.29
CA SER A 387 8.52 -8.30 -3.44
C SER A 387 9.59 -7.55 -4.24
N THR A 388 10.21 -8.18 -5.23
CA THR A 388 11.13 -7.55 -6.18
C THR A 388 11.02 -8.26 -7.52
N GLY A 389 11.43 -7.62 -8.61
CA GLY A 389 11.43 -8.23 -9.94
C GLY A 389 12.28 -9.51 -9.99
N ASP A 390 13.34 -9.56 -9.18
CA ASP A 390 14.25 -10.70 -9.07
C ASP A 390 13.58 -11.93 -8.42
N ALA A 391 12.51 -11.73 -7.63
CA ALA A 391 11.74 -12.79 -7.00
C ALA A 391 10.63 -13.35 -7.91
N ALA A 392 10.32 -12.67 -9.01
CA ALA A 392 9.39 -13.18 -10.01
C ALA A 392 10.04 -14.35 -10.78
N PRO A 393 9.29 -15.41 -11.13
CA PRO A 393 9.83 -16.55 -11.90
C PRO A 393 10.53 -16.15 -13.20
N ASP A 394 10.05 -15.07 -13.84
CA ASP A 394 10.57 -14.57 -15.11
C ASP A 394 11.59 -13.42 -14.94
N HIS A 395 12.05 -13.13 -13.71
CA HIS A 395 12.97 -12.03 -13.38
C HIS A 395 12.59 -10.72 -14.06
N VAL A 396 11.40 -10.21 -13.70
CA VAL A 396 10.78 -9.08 -14.41
C VAL A 396 11.47 -7.76 -14.11
N ASP A 397 11.41 -6.83 -15.06
CA ASP A 397 11.74 -5.42 -14.81
C ASP A 397 10.47 -4.60 -14.65
N TYR A 398 10.24 -4.14 -13.42
CA TYR A 398 9.07 -3.37 -13.04
C TYR A 398 9.03 -1.98 -13.70
N ALA A 399 10.19 -1.33 -13.85
CA ALA A 399 10.27 0.00 -14.44
C ALA A 399 9.83 -0.01 -15.90
N SER A 400 10.34 -0.95 -16.72
CA SER A 400 9.95 -1.07 -18.13
C SER A 400 8.44 -1.30 -18.35
N ALA A 401 7.75 -1.86 -17.36
CA ALA A 401 6.33 -2.19 -17.45
C ALA A 401 5.41 -1.13 -16.82
N HIS A 402 5.97 -0.12 -16.13
CA HIS A 402 5.24 0.78 -15.24
C HIS A 402 4.36 0.01 -14.23
N VAL A 403 4.92 -1.06 -13.68
CA VAL A 403 4.32 -1.84 -12.57
C VAL A 403 5.23 -1.67 -11.37
N VAL A 404 4.68 -1.69 -10.16
CA VAL A 404 5.46 -1.42 -8.94
C VAL A 404 5.68 -2.71 -8.16
N GLY A 405 6.92 -2.97 -7.74
CA GLY A 405 7.27 -4.10 -6.89
C GLY A 405 6.72 -3.99 -5.47
N SER A 406 6.41 -5.13 -4.84
CA SER A 406 5.87 -5.19 -3.48
C SER A 406 4.67 -4.26 -3.25
N HIS A 407 3.77 -4.20 -4.22
CA HIS A 407 2.63 -3.26 -4.27
C HIS A 407 1.31 -4.00 -4.43
N CYS A 408 0.24 -3.40 -3.87
CA CYS A 408 -1.12 -3.90 -3.99
C CYS A 408 -1.94 -3.04 -4.94
N TYR A 409 -2.75 -3.71 -5.76
CA TYR A 409 -3.67 -3.10 -6.72
C TYR A 409 -5.10 -3.55 -6.42
N THR A 410 -6.08 -2.71 -6.69
CA THR A 410 -7.50 -3.11 -6.70
C THR A 410 -7.78 -3.87 -7.99
N VAL A 411 -8.54 -4.97 -7.94
CA VAL A 411 -9.07 -5.64 -9.14
C VAL A 411 -10.50 -5.16 -9.34
N LEU A 412 -10.75 -4.44 -10.43
CA LEU A 412 -12.07 -3.90 -10.75
C LEU A 412 -12.92 -4.89 -11.57
N GLY A 413 -12.27 -5.80 -12.29
CA GLY A 413 -12.96 -6.78 -13.11
C GLY A 413 -12.16 -7.21 -14.31
N TRP A 414 -12.87 -7.42 -15.42
CA TRP A 414 -12.27 -7.93 -16.65
C TRP A 414 -12.85 -7.28 -17.89
N ALA A 415 -12.10 -7.31 -18.99
CA ALA A 415 -12.57 -6.95 -20.31
C ALA A 415 -12.17 -8.02 -21.33
N TYR A 416 -13.01 -8.22 -22.34
CA TYR A 416 -12.66 -9.01 -23.52
C TYR A 416 -12.72 -8.12 -24.74
N ALA A 417 -11.57 -7.82 -25.30
CA ALA A 417 -11.43 -6.89 -26.41
C ALA A 417 -10.30 -7.36 -27.33
N ARG A 418 -10.49 -7.17 -28.64
CA ARG A 418 -9.51 -7.56 -29.67
C ARG A 418 -9.09 -9.04 -29.55
N CYS A 419 -10.06 -9.91 -29.27
CA CYS A 419 -9.88 -11.35 -29.03
C CYS A 419 -8.91 -11.71 -27.88
N ARG A 420 -8.61 -10.76 -26.99
CA ARG A 420 -7.70 -10.92 -25.85
C ARG A 420 -8.44 -10.71 -24.54
N ARG A 421 -7.85 -11.22 -23.46
CA ARG A 421 -8.41 -11.29 -22.11
C ARG A 421 -7.65 -10.36 -21.19
N TRP A 422 -8.35 -9.41 -20.60
CA TRP A 422 -7.75 -8.32 -19.85
C TRP A 422 -8.29 -8.31 -18.42
N ILE A 423 -7.41 -8.31 -17.43
CA ILE A 423 -7.77 -7.97 -16.06
C ILE A 423 -7.71 -6.46 -15.91
N VAL A 424 -8.71 -5.87 -15.26
CA VAL A 424 -8.78 -4.43 -15.02
C VAL A 424 -8.37 -4.17 -13.58
N LEU A 425 -7.33 -3.34 -13.42
CA LEU A 425 -6.67 -3.06 -12.16
C LEU A 425 -6.69 -1.55 -11.88
N ARG A 426 -6.59 -1.18 -10.61
CA ARG A 426 -6.32 0.21 -10.19
C ARG A 426 -5.11 0.26 -9.27
N ASN A 427 -4.16 1.14 -9.59
CA ASN A 427 -3.08 1.53 -8.69
C ASN A 427 -3.66 2.46 -7.60
N PRO A 428 -3.53 2.14 -6.29
CA PRO A 428 -4.07 2.97 -5.21
C PRO A 428 -3.40 4.35 -5.10
N TRP A 429 -2.37 4.65 -5.89
CA TRP A 429 -1.81 6.00 -6.02
C TRP A 429 -2.68 6.94 -6.85
N GLY A 430 -3.70 6.42 -7.54
CA GLY A 430 -4.48 7.21 -8.49
C GLY A 430 -3.66 7.67 -9.71
N ASN A 431 -2.56 6.98 -9.99
CA ASN A 431 -1.61 7.29 -11.07
C ASN A 431 -0.73 6.06 -11.36
N THR A 432 0.21 6.17 -12.30
CA THR A 432 1.19 5.13 -12.69
C THR A 432 0.48 3.87 -13.18
N GLU A 433 -0.22 4.02 -14.30
CA GLU A 433 -0.81 2.93 -15.07
C GLU A 433 0.29 2.08 -15.72
N ALA A 434 0.08 0.76 -15.79
CA ALA A 434 1.00 -0.11 -16.52
C ALA A 434 1.05 0.27 -18.01
N THR A 435 2.21 0.08 -18.61
CA THR A 435 2.44 0.34 -20.05
C THR A 435 2.68 -0.94 -20.83
N ALA A 436 3.05 -2.04 -20.15
CA ALA A 436 3.28 -3.33 -20.78
C ALA A 436 1.97 -4.10 -21.03
N SER A 437 1.70 -4.41 -22.30
CA SER A 437 0.54 -5.22 -22.72
C SER A 437 -0.78 -4.70 -22.16
N VAL A 438 -1.08 -3.43 -22.44
CA VAL A 438 -2.29 -2.74 -21.98
C VAL A 438 -3.31 -2.49 -23.08
N LEU A 439 -4.57 -2.30 -22.66
CA LEU A 439 -5.69 -1.97 -23.53
C LEU A 439 -5.98 -0.46 -23.48
N ASP A 440 -5.75 0.23 -24.60
CA ASP A 440 -6.26 1.58 -24.82
C ASP A 440 -7.69 1.50 -25.39
N ALA A 441 -8.67 1.66 -24.50
CA ALA A 441 -10.10 1.69 -24.80
C ALA A 441 -10.93 2.30 -23.66
N THR A 442 -12.15 2.71 -23.96
CA THR A 442 -13.21 2.86 -22.94
C THR A 442 -13.98 1.54 -22.87
N ILE A 443 -14.03 0.94 -21.67
CA ILE A 443 -14.80 -0.27 -21.40
C ILE A 443 -16.07 0.10 -20.62
N SER A 444 -17.09 -0.74 -20.68
CA SER A 444 -18.33 -0.52 -19.92
C SER A 444 -18.58 -1.69 -18.97
N MET A 445 -18.76 -1.36 -17.70
CA MET A 445 -19.03 -2.33 -16.65
C MET A 445 -20.45 -2.09 -16.11
N TYR A 446 -21.27 -3.14 -15.98
CA TYR A 446 -22.63 -2.96 -15.47
C TYR A 446 -22.60 -2.87 -13.95
N ASP A 447 -23.14 -1.77 -13.43
CA ASP A 447 -23.23 -1.46 -12.01
C ASP A 447 -24.70 -1.35 -11.61
N VAL A 448 -25.24 -2.43 -11.03
CA VAL A 448 -26.63 -2.63 -10.55
C VAL A 448 -27.74 -2.38 -11.58
N SER A 449 -27.86 -1.16 -12.09
CA SER A 449 -28.91 -0.69 -12.99
C SER A 449 -28.40 0.07 -14.22
N TRP A 450 -27.11 0.41 -14.29
CA TRP A 450 -26.54 1.24 -15.35
C TRP A 450 -25.16 0.74 -15.80
N TRP A 451 -24.70 1.20 -16.97
CA TRP A 451 -23.38 0.86 -17.50
C TRP A 451 -22.40 1.99 -17.20
N ARG A 452 -21.42 1.73 -16.33
CA ARG A 452 -20.34 2.65 -16.00
C ARG A 452 -19.25 2.61 -17.07
N PRO A 453 -19.00 3.72 -17.78
CA PRO A 453 -17.85 3.81 -18.68
C PRO A 453 -16.56 4.00 -17.85
N ILE A 454 -15.52 3.24 -18.20
CA ILE A 454 -14.18 3.35 -17.62
C ILE A 454 -13.20 3.60 -18.76
N THR A 455 -12.60 4.79 -18.80
CA THR A 455 -11.65 5.18 -19.84
C THR A 455 -10.24 4.83 -19.39
N LEU A 456 -9.66 3.77 -19.98
CA LEU A 456 -8.34 3.24 -19.59
C LEU A 456 -7.15 4.11 -20.01
N LYS A 457 -7.41 5.24 -20.66
CA LYS A 457 -6.40 6.23 -21.08
C LYS A 457 -6.26 7.37 -20.06
N THR A 458 -7.22 7.53 -19.16
CA THR A 458 -7.16 8.55 -18.12
C THR A 458 -6.06 8.18 -17.13
N THR A 459 -5.28 9.18 -16.68
CA THR A 459 -4.34 8.99 -15.59
C THR A 459 -5.08 9.11 -14.25
N ASP A 460 -5.63 8.00 -13.78
CA ASP A 460 -6.40 7.86 -12.53
C ASP A 460 -6.03 6.56 -11.77
N GLY A 461 -4.95 5.90 -12.20
CA GLY A 461 -4.47 4.62 -11.71
C GLY A 461 -5.13 3.41 -12.37
N VAL A 462 -6.18 3.58 -13.18
CA VAL A 462 -6.92 2.46 -13.76
C VAL A 462 -6.33 2.04 -15.11
N PHE A 463 -6.03 0.76 -15.24
CA PHE A 463 -5.55 0.17 -16.49
C PHE A 463 -6.07 -1.25 -16.67
N ALA A 464 -6.02 -1.75 -17.90
CA ALA A 464 -6.28 -3.16 -18.17
C ALA A 464 -5.03 -3.82 -18.75
N MET A 465 -4.61 -4.93 -18.14
CA MET A 465 -3.43 -5.69 -18.53
C MET A 465 -3.86 -7.05 -19.06
N GLU A 466 -3.22 -7.56 -20.12
CA GLU A 466 -3.52 -8.91 -20.59
C GLU A 466 -3.21 -9.94 -19.49
N ILE A 467 -4.09 -10.94 -19.32
CA ILE A 467 -3.96 -11.94 -18.25
C ILE A 467 -2.62 -12.70 -18.28
N GLY A 468 -2.00 -12.86 -19.45
CA GLY A 468 -0.66 -13.43 -19.58
C GLY A 468 0.45 -12.53 -19.03
N ALA A 469 0.38 -11.22 -19.28
CA ALA A 469 1.29 -10.25 -18.69
C ALA A 469 1.05 -10.12 -17.17
N PHE A 470 -0.20 -10.15 -16.73
CA PHE A 470 -0.54 -10.18 -15.31
C PHE A 470 0.15 -11.35 -14.59
N LYS A 471 0.07 -12.57 -15.13
CA LYS A 471 0.74 -13.76 -14.57
C LYS A 471 2.24 -13.57 -14.40
N LYS A 472 2.89 -12.82 -15.31
CA LYS A 472 4.33 -12.55 -15.29
C LYS A 472 4.73 -11.55 -14.19
N TYR A 473 4.01 -10.44 -14.05
CA TYR A 473 4.38 -9.34 -13.15
C TYR A 473 3.78 -9.44 -11.74
N PHE A 474 2.64 -10.13 -11.59
CA PHE A 474 1.95 -10.25 -10.32
C PHE A 474 2.20 -11.60 -9.67
N ALA A 475 2.32 -11.63 -8.35
CA ALA A 475 2.48 -12.86 -7.57
C ALA A 475 1.13 -13.54 -7.30
N GLY A 476 0.02 -12.79 -7.30
CA GLY A 476 -1.31 -13.33 -7.12
C GLY A 476 -2.41 -12.28 -7.11
N PHE A 477 -3.66 -12.76 -7.06
CA PHE A 477 -4.81 -11.98 -6.63
C PHE A 477 -5.64 -12.78 -5.64
N GLY A 478 -6.53 -12.11 -4.93
CA GLY A 478 -7.41 -12.72 -3.96
C GLY A 478 -8.70 -11.97 -3.77
N THR A 479 -9.58 -12.56 -2.97
CA THR A 479 -10.89 -12.02 -2.62
C THR A 479 -11.23 -12.35 -1.18
N ALA A 480 -12.08 -11.53 -0.55
CA ALA A 480 -12.67 -11.85 0.74
C ALA A 480 -14.20 -11.70 0.64
N HIS A 481 -14.96 -12.79 0.80
CA HIS A 481 -16.42 -12.77 0.72
C HIS A 481 -17.11 -13.87 1.55
#